data_AF-A0A453LQW4-F1
#
_entry.id   AF-A0A453LQW4-F1
#
_cell.length_a   1.000
_cell.length_b   1.000
_cell.length_c   1.000
_cell.angle_alpha   90.00
_cell.angle_beta   90.00
_cell.angle_gamma   90.00
#
_symmetry.space_group_name_H-M   'P 1'
#
loop_
_entity.id
_entity.type
_entity.pdbx_description
1 polymer ?
#
loop_
_entity_poly.entity_id
_entity_poly.type
_entity_poly.pdbx_seq_one_letter_code
_entity_poly.pdbx_strand_id
1 'polypeptide(L)'
;MLSANLKDLTTSGELIEVNRKYRIAPAPGSMYSEGRSPETLLLEDMQREPQKIESDDIKTFTKSQVDAELAHMITMTAEEAASAAARAVAEAEALMAEAEAATREAEAAEADAQAAQAFAEAVRNRNVTELMAQS
;
A
#
# COMPACT_ATOMS: atom_id res chain seq x y z
N MET A 1 21.01 -48.85 1.03
CA MET A 1 20.06 -47.98 1.75
C MET A 1 19.19 -47.12 0.82
N LEU A 2 19.56 -46.85 -0.44
CA LEU A 2 18.63 -46.18 -1.39
C LEU A 2 17.44 -47.06 -1.80
N SER A 3 17.68 -48.35 -2.05
CA SER A 3 16.67 -49.28 -2.58
C SER A 3 15.49 -49.52 -1.63
N ALA A 4 15.73 -49.55 -0.32
CA ALA A 4 14.67 -49.66 0.68
C ALA A 4 13.75 -48.43 0.65
N ASN A 5 14.34 -47.23 0.65
CA ASN A 5 13.60 -45.97 0.62
C ASN A 5 12.77 -45.80 -0.67
N LEU A 6 13.31 -46.19 -1.83
CA LEU A 6 12.56 -46.19 -3.10
C LEU A 6 11.35 -47.13 -3.05
N LYS A 7 11.50 -48.30 -2.42
CA LYS A 7 10.42 -49.26 -2.27
C LYS A 7 9.35 -48.75 -1.30
N ASP A 8 9.76 -48.11 -0.20
CA ASP A 8 8.85 -47.51 0.77
C ASP A 8 8.03 -46.38 0.14
N LEU A 9 8.67 -45.48 -0.62
CA LEU A 9 8.01 -44.40 -1.36
C LEU A 9 7.09 -44.88 -2.49
N THR A 10 7.41 -46.03 -3.08
CA THR A 10 6.52 -46.69 -4.06
C THR A 10 5.32 -47.31 -3.36
N THR A 11 5.51 -47.84 -2.15
CA THR A 11 4.43 -48.43 -1.35
C THR A 11 3.51 -47.35 -0.75
N SER A 12 4.05 -46.18 -0.39
CA SER A 12 3.26 -45.03 0.08
C SER A 12 2.50 -44.32 -1.03
N GLY A 13 2.78 -44.63 -2.31
CA GLY A 13 2.13 -44.02 -3.46
C GLY A 13 2.69 -42.65 -3.86
N GLU A 14 3.85 -42.24 -3.33
CA GLU A 14 4.55 -41.01 -3.74
C GLU A 14 5.38 -41.22 -5.02
N LEU A 15 5.81 -42.46 -5.27
CA LEU A 15 6.51 -42.85 -6.50
C LEU A 15 5.76 -43.97 -7.23
N ILE A 16 5.92 -44.00 -8.55
CA ILE A 16 5.53 -45.10 -9.44
C ILE A 16 6.75 -45.66 -10.16
N GLU A 17 6.84 -46.98 -10.30
CA GLU A 17 7.88 -47.63 -11.09
C GLU A 17 7.39 -47.90 -12.52
N VAL A 18 8.03 -47.27 -13.51
CA VAL A 18 7.71 -47.45 -14.95
C VAL A 18 9.00 -47.79 -15.69
N ASN A 19 9.04 -48.93 -16.38
CA ASN A 19 10.23 -49.42 -17.10
C ASN A 19 11.51 -49.43 -16.24
N ARG A 20 11.42 -49.92 -14.99
CA ARG A 20 12.53 -49.96 -14.02
C ARG A 20 13.11 -48.60 -13.64
N LYS A 21 12.31 -47.54 -13.76
CA LYS A 21 12.64 -46.18 -13.34
C LYS A 21 11.54 -45.64 -12.45
N TYR A 22 11.93 -45.00 -11.35
CA TYR A 22 10.99 -44.38 -10.42
C TYR A 22 10.64 -42.96 -10.89
N ARG A 23 9.36 -42.61 -10.84
CA ARG A 23 8.81 -41.28 -11.16
C ARG A 23 7.86 -40.85 -10.05
N ILE A 24 7.68 -39.55 -9.85
CA ILE A 24 6.72 -39.01 -8.87
C ILE A 24 5.30 -39.38 -9.32
N ALA A 25 4.52 -39.97 -8.41
CA ALA A 25 3.14 -40.30 -8.66
C ALA A 25 2.32 -39.02 -8.88
N PRO A 26 1.38 -38.99 -9.84
CA PRO A 26 0.44 -37.89 -9.97
C PRO A 26 -0.33 -37.73 -8.65
N ALA A 27 -0.33 -36.53 -8.09
CA ALA A 27 -1.05 -36.29 -6.84
C ALA A 27 -2.54 -36.63 -7.01
N PRO A 28 -3.18 -37.29 -6.02
CA PRO A 28 -4.62 -37.56 -6.05
C PRO A 28 -5.36 -36.22 -5.94
N GLY A 29 -5.67 -35.60 -7.07
CA GLY A 29 -6.25 -34.26 -7.18
C GLY A 29 -5.54 -33.32 -8.17
N SER A 30 -4.35 -33.67 -8.67
CA SER A 30 -3.68 -32.93 -9.75
C SER A 30 -4.22 -33.38 -11.10
N MET A 31 -5.50 -33.09 -11.34
CA MET A 31 -6.13 -33.19 -12.66
C MET A 31 -5.81 -31.94 -13.48
N TYR A 32 -4.53 -31.59 -13.59
CA TYR A 32 -4.10 -30.49 -14.45
C TYR A 32 -2.87 -30.88 -15.27
N SER A 33 -3.08 -30.78 -16.58
CA SER A 33 -2.13 -30.76 -17.70
C SER A 33 -1.25 -32.00 -17.92
N GLU A 34 -1.67 -32.88 -18.82
CA GLU A 34 -1.14 -32.89 -20.20
C GLU A 34 -2.09 -33.66 -21.13
N GLY A 35 -2.41 -33.07 -22.29
CA GLY A 35 -3.55 -33.46 -23.11
C GLY A 35 -3.52 -34.88 -23.68
N ARG A 36 -4.55 -35.68 -23.38
CA ARG A 36 -5.29 -36.52 -24.35
C ARG A 36 -6.51 -37.17 -23.67
N SER A 37 -7.57 -37.35 -24.45
CA SER A 37 -8.93 -37.78 -24.10
C SER A 37 -9.06 -39.12 -23.36
N PRO A 38 -10.19 -39.37 -22.66
CA PRO A 38 -10.43 -40.55 -21.83
C PRO A 38 -11.15 -41.66 -22.62
N GLU A 39 -10.63 -42.90 -22.61
CA GLU A 39 -11.42 -44.09 -22.94
C GLU A 39 -11.10 -45.23 -21.95
N THR A 40 -12.03 -45.38 -20.99
CA THR A 40 -12.57 -46.60 -20.38
C THR A 40 -11.64 -47.76 -19.99
N LEU A 41 -11.54 -48.05 -18.68
CA LEU A 41 -11.76 -49.39 -18.05
C LEU A 41 -11.94 -49.16 -16.52
N LEU A 42 -13.16 -48.96 -16.00
CA LEU A 42 -14.07 -49.97 -15.43
C LEU A 42 -13.42 -50.98 -14.46
N LEU A 43 -13.55 -50.77 -13.14
CA LEU A 43 -14.43 -51.55 -12.24
C LEU A 43 -14.31 -51.10 -10.76
N GLU A 44 -15.48 -50.83 -10.15
CA GLU A 44 -15.94 -51.19 -8.78
C GLU A 44 -14.91 -51.11 -7.63
N ASP A 45 -15.03 -50.21 -6.66
CA ASP A 45 -16.04 -50.28 -5.59
C ASP A 45 -16.07 -48.96 -4.79
N MET A 46 -17.16 -48.80 -4.03
CA MET A 46 -17.55 -47.65 -3.20
C MET A 46 -18.30 -46.55 -3.95
N GLN A 47 -19.61 -46.74 -3.98
CA GLN A 47 -20.60 -45.67 -3.86
C GLN A 47 -20.17 -44.70 -2.74
N ARG A 48 -19.40 -43.67 -3.09
CA ARG A 48 -19.49 -42.37 -2.44
C ARG A 48 -20.27 -41.53 -3.41
N GLU A 49 -21.43 -41.07 -2.95
CA GLU A 49 -22.33 -40.18 -3.69
C GLU A 49 -21.52 -39.23 -4.56
N PRO A 50 -21.91 -38.95 -5.82
CA PRO A 50 -21.32 -37.85 -6.54
C PRO A 50 -21.57 -36.63 -5.65
N GLN A 51 -20.52 -36.16 -4.97
CA GLN A 51 -20.49 -34.78 -4.56
C GLN A 51 -20.68 -34.05 -5.88
N LYS A 52 -21.90 -33.56 -6.08
CA LYS A 52 -22.16 -32.44 -6.95
C LYS A 52 -21.16 -31.40 -6.47
N ILE A 53 -19.99 -31.40 -7.10
CA ILE A 53 -19.33 -30.17 -7.45
C ILE A 53 -20.37 -29.54 -8.36
N GLU A 54 -21.35 -28.90 -7.71
CA GLU A 54 -22.06 -27.75 -8.24
C GLU A 54 -20.96 -27.01 -8.97
N SER A 55 -21.11 -26.94 -10.29
CA SER A 55 -20.22 -26.16 -11.12
C SER A 55 -20.19 -24.80 -10.46
N ASP A 56 -19.17 -24.56 -9.63
CA ASP A 56 -18.87 -23.25 -9.12
C ASP A 56 -18.71 -22.49 -10.41
N ASP A 57 -19.71 -21.64 -10.68
CA ASP A 57 -19.83 -20.87 -11.89
C ASP A 57 -18.51 -20.11 -11.99
N ILE A 58 -17.53 -20.64 -12.75
CA ILE A 58 -16.38 -19.88 -13.19
C ILE A 58 -17.00 -18.93 -14.21
N LYS A 59 -17.61 -17.86 -13.69
CA LYS A 59 -18.18 -16.75 -14.45
C LYS A 59 -17.00 -16.19 -15.20
N THR A 60 -16.89 -16.60 -16.45
CA THR A 60 -15.95 -15.99 -17.39
C THR A 60 -16.41 -14.56 -17.54
N PHE A 61 -15.74 -13.63 -16.87
CA PHE A 61 -16.05 -12.22 -16.98
C PHE A 61 -15.89 -11.83 -18.45
N THR A 62 -16.91 -11.16 -18.98
CA THR A 62 -16.82 -10.59 -20.32
C THR A 62 -15.75 -9.49 -20.31
N LYS A 63 -15.05 -9.28 -21.42
CA LYS A 63 -14.05 -8.21 -21.54
C LYS A 63 -14.59 -6.86 -21.06
N SER A 64 -15.84 -6.54 -21.38
CA SER A 64 -16.50 -5.31 -20.95
C SER A 64 -16.66 -5.17 -19.43
N GLN A 65 -16.85 -6.27 -18.69
CA GLN A 65 -16.94 -6.24 -17.22
C GLN A 65 -15.57 -5.95 -16.60
N VAL A 66 -14.52 -6.59 -17.11
CA VAL A 66 -13.14 -6.36 -16.68
C VAL A 66 -12.72 -4.91 -16.99
N ASP A 67 -13.04 -4.42 -18.18
CA ASP A 67 -12.71 -3.04 -18.58
C ASP A 67 -13.45 -2.01 -17.70
N ALA A 68 -14.71 -2.27 -17.34
CA ALA A 68 -15.48 -1.39 -16.45
C ALA A 68 -14.92 -1.37 -15.03
N GLU A 69 -14.54 -2.52 -14.48
CA GLU A 69 -13.92 -2.63 -13.16
C GLU A 69 -12.55 -1.95 -13.11
N LEU A 70 -11.73 -2.11 -14.17
CA LEU A 70 -10.43 -1.46 -14.28
C LEU A 70 -10.55 0.07 -14.34
N ALA A 71 -11.49 0.58 -15.14
CA ALA A 71 -11.77 2.02 -15.21
C ALA A 71 -12.25 2.55 -13.85
N HIS A 72 -13.07 1.79 -13.12
CA HIS A 72 -13.50 2.12 -11.78
C HIS A 72 -12.32 2.18 -10.78
N MET A 73 -11.43 1.19 -10.78
CA MET A 73 -10.23 1.21 -9.93
C MET A 73 -9.33 2.41 -10.23
N ILE A 74 -9.09 2.71 -11.51
CA ILE A 74 -8.24 3.84 -11.92
C ILE A 74 -8.86 5.17 -11.46
N THR A 75 -10.17 5.33 -11.58
CA THR A 75 -10.84 6.57 -11.15
C THR A 75 -10.85 6.73 -9.63
N MET A 76 -11.05 5.65 -8.87
CA MET A 76 -10.98 5.67 -7.40
C MET A 76 -9.60 6.14 -6.91
N THR A 77 -8.51 5.64 -7.51
CA THR A 77 -7.15 6.07 -7.14
C THR A 77 -6.86 7.54 -7.50
N ALA A 78 -7.43 8.05 -8.61
CA ALA A 78 -7.30 9.45 -8.98
C ALA A 78 -8.06 10.38 -8.02
N GLU A 79 -9.24 9.97 -7.55
CA GLU A 79 -10.05 10.71 -6.58
C GLU A 79 -9.37 10.77 -5.20
N GLU A 80 -8.82 9.65 -4.72
CA GLU A 80 -8.03 9.61 -3.49
C GLU A 80 -6.80 10.52 -3.58
N ALA A 81 -6.08 10.50 -4.70
CA ALA A 81 -4.95 11.38 -4.94
C ALA A 81 -5.36 12.86 -4.99
N ALA A 82 -6.48 13.19 -5.63
CA ALA A 82 -7.02 14.55 -5.67
C ALA A 82 -7.43 15.04 -4.27
N SER A 83 -8.05 14.18 -3.46
CA SER A 83 -8.41 14.47 -2.07
C SER A 83 -7.18 14.72 -1.20
N ALA A 84 -6.14 13.88 -1.33
CA ALA A 84 -4.86 14.07 -0.64
C ALA A 84 -4.17 15.38 -1.05
N ALA A 85 -4.17 15.73 -2.35
CA ALA A 85 -3.62 16.98 -2.84
C ALA A 85 -4.40 18.20 -2.30
N ALA A 86 -5.73 18.16 -2.30
CA ALA A 86 -6.56 19.22 -1.74
C ALA A 86 -6.28 19.45 -0.24
N ARG A 87 -6.10 18.37 0.53
CA ARG A 87 -5.70 18.45 1.95
C ARG A 87 -4.31 19.08 2.11
N ALA A 88 -3.33 18.64 1.35
CA ALA A 88 -1.97 19.18 1.41
C ALA A 88 -1.93 20.68 1.07
N VAL A 89 -2.73 21.14 0.09
CA VAL A 89 -2.84 22.56 -0.23
C VAL A 89 -3.48 23.35 0.92
N ALA A 90 -4.59 22.85 1.48
CA ALA A 90 -5.24 23.51 2.62
C ALA A 90 -4.31 23.59 3.85
N GLU A 91 -3.52 22.55 4.11
CA GLU A 91 -2.53 22.53 5.19
C GLU A 91 -1.39 23.52 4.93
N ALA A 92 -0.87 23.59 3.70
CA ALA A 92 0.16 24.56 3.35
C ALA A 92 -0.33 26.01 3.47
N GLU A 93 -1.56 26.29 3.05
CA GLU A 93 -2.18 27.62 3.22
C GLU A 93 -2.33 28.00 4.69
N ALA A 94 -2.74 27.06 5.55
CA ALA A 94 -2.84 27.30 6.99
C ALA A 94 -1.46 27.63 7.61
N LEU A 95 -0.41 26.88 7.24
CA LEU A 95 0.95 27.12 7.72
C LEU A 95 1.49 28.47 7.24
N MET A 96 1.21 28.87 6.00
CA MET A 96 1.61 30.18 5.48
C MET A 96 0.90 31.31 6.22
N ALA A 97 -0.40 31.17 6.49
CA ALA A 97 -1.15 32.17 7.25
C ALA A 97 -0.62 32.34 8.68
N GLU A 98 -0.26 31.24 9.35
CA GLU A 98 0.36 31.26 10.68
C GLU A 98 1.74 31.94 10.64
N ALA A 99 2.58 31.60 9.66
CA ALA A 99 3.90 32.22 9.50
C ALA A 99 3.80 33.72 9.22
N GLU A 100 2.82 34.16 8.42
CA GLU A 100 2.57 35.57 8.16
C GLU A 100 2.12 36.31 9.43
N ALA A 101 1.21 35.71 10.21
CA ALA A 101 0.77 36.28 11.47
C ALA A 101 1.93 36.47 12.46
N ALA A 102 2.79 35.45 12.61
CA ALA A 102 3.98 35.53 13.45
C ALA A 102 4.96 36.62 12.97
N THR A 103 5.10 36.81 11.66
CA THR A 103 5.93 37.87 11.09
C THR A 103 5.39 39.25 11.45
N ARG A 104 4.08 39.48 11.31
CA ARG A 104 3.46 40.77 11.69
C ARG A 104 3.59 41.05 13.18
N GLU A 105 3.49 40.03 14.03
CA GLU A 105 3.70 40.19 15.47
C GLU A 105 5.14 40.57 15.80
N ALA A 106 6.12 39.94 15.14
CA ALA A 106 7.53 40.28 15.29
C ALA A 106 7.83 41.72 14.84
N GLU A 107 7.28 42.16 13.70
CA GLU A 107 7.41 43.54 13.21
C GLU A 107 6.81 44.56 14.19
N ALA A 108 5.65 44.26 14.78
CA ALA A 108 5.03 45.12 15.79
C ALA A 108 5.91 45.23 17.05
N ALA A 109 6.44 44.11 17.53
CA ALA A 109 7.35 44.10 18.67
C ALA A 109 8.66 44.87 18.38
N GLU A 110 9.18 44.79 17.15
CA GLU A 110 10.35 45.57 16.74
C GLU A 110 10.06 47.08 16.74
N ALA A 111 8.92 47.49 16.18
CA ALA A 111 8.52 48.91 16.15
C ALA A 111 8.40 49.48 17.57
N ASP A 112 7.81 48.73 18.51
CA ASP A 112 7.69 49.13 19.91
C ASP A 112 9.05 49.26 20.59
N ALA A 113 9.97 48.31 20.33
CA ALA A 113 11.33 48.36 20.86
C ALA A 113 12.10 49.58 20.33
N GLN A 114 11.99 49.88 19.02
CA GLN A 114 12.61 51.05 18.40
C GLN A 114 12.04 52.35 18.99
N ALA A 115 10.73 52.44 19.22
CA ALA A 115 10.12 53.58 19.88
C ALA A 115 10.68 53.78 21.30
N ALA A 116 10.73 52.72 22.10
CA ALA A 116 11.29 52.76 23.45
C ALA A 116 12.77 53.20 23.45
N GLN A 117 13.57 52.71 22.50
CA GLN A 117 14.96 53.12 22.34
C GLN A 117 15.07 54.62 22.01
N ALA A 118 14.28 55.13 21.06
CA ALA A 118 14.28 56.54 20.70
C ALA A 118 13.94 57.44 21.90
N PHE A 119 12.97 57.04 22.73
CA PHE A 119 12.66 57.75 23.97
C PHE A 119 13.84 57.73 24.95
N ALA A 120 14.47 56.57 25.16
CA ALA A 120 15.62 56.45 26.06
C ALA A 120 16.81 57.31 25.58
N GLU A 121 17.10 57.32 24.28
CA GLU A 121 18.14 58.15 23.67
C GLU A 121 17.82 59.64 23.80
N ALA A 122 16.57 60.06 23.57
CA ALA A 122 16.15 61.45 23.74
C ALA A 122 16.33 61.93 25.19
N VAL A 123 15.94 61.11 26.18
CA VAL A 123 16.15 61.41 27.60
C VAL A 123 17.64 61.51 27.92
N ARG A 124 18.46 60.57 27.44
CA ARG A 124 19.92 60.58 27.63
C ARG A 124 20.53 61.86 27.05
N ASN A 125 20.17 62.22 25.82
CA ASN A 125 20.69 63.40 25.15
C ASN A 125 20.28 64.69 25.89
N ARG A 126 19.04 64.78 26.38
CA ARG A 126 18.58 65.91 27.20
C ARG A 126 19.43 66.08 28.46
N ASN A 127 19.69 64.99 29.17
CA ASN A 127 20.51 65.02 30.40
C ASN A 127 21.95 65.48 30.10
N VAL A 128 22.53 65.04 28.97
CA VAL A 128 23.86 65.49 28.54
C VAL A 128 23.87 66.99 28.22
N THR A 129 22.85 67.50 27.54
CA THR A 129 22.75 68.93 27.22
C THR A 129 22.56 69.81 28.46
N GLU A 130 21.79 69.37 29.46
CA GLU A 130 21.63 70.11 30.72
C GLU A 130 22.94 70.17 31.51
N LEU A 131 23.73 69.09 31.51
CA LEU A 131 25.06 69.07 32.16
C LEU A 131 26.05 70.03 31.48
N MET A 132 26.04 70.10 30.13
CA MET A 132 26.90 71.02 29.38
C MET A 132 26.50 72.50 29.55
N ALA A 133 25.23 72.79 29.83
CA ALA A 133 24.76 74.15 30.07
C ALA A 133 25.08 74.67 31.48
N GLN A 134 25.50 73.79 32.41
CA GLN A 134 25.85 74.12 33.79
C GLN A 134 27.36 74.24 34.07
N SER A 135 28.21 73.95 33.07
CA SER A 135 29.68 74.09 33.13
C SER A 135 30.15 75.39 32.51
#